data_AF-A0A535ET76-F1
#
_entry.id   AF-A0A535ET76-F1
#
_cell.length_a   1.000
_cell.length_b   1.000
_cell.length_c   1.000
_cell.angle_alpha   90.00
_cell.angle_beta   90.00
_cell.angle_gamma   90.00
#
_symmetry.space_group_name_H-M   'P 1'
#
loop_
_entity.id
_entity.type
_entity.pdbx_description
1 polymer ?
#
loop_
_entity_poly.entity_id
_entity_poly.type
_entity_poly.pdbx_seq_one_letter_code
_entity_poly.pdbx_strand_id
1 'polypeptide(L)'
;MGKRSLGILLSAALLVIAACGGGGGTGQGGAAGPPRHGGSVTFGLRADFLSLDPLVLNNDSDQSVGNGIYDPLIARVGANGDLGPWL
;
A
#
# COMPACT_ATOMS: atom_id res chain seq x y z
N MET A 1 28.98 -34.76 -27.51
CA MET A 1 27.87 -34.59 -26.56
C MET A 1 28.20 -33.69 -25.35
N GLY A 2 29.46 -33.61 -24.87
CA GLY A 2 29.80 -32.83 -23.65
C GLY A 2 29.65 -31.30 -23.70
N LYS A 3 29.71 -30.67 -24.89
CA LYS A 3 29.63 -29.19 -25.00
C LYS A 3 28.21 -28.65 -24.80
N ARG A 4 27.20 -29.48 -25.14
CA ARG A 4 25.78 -29.11 -25.02
C ARG A 4 25.27 -29.29 -23.59
N SER A 5 25.72 -30.34 -22.89
CA SER A 5 25.42 -30.57 -21.48
C SER A 5 26.10 -29.56 -20.56
N LEU A 6 27.31 -29.09 -20.89
CA LEU A 6 27.98 -28.04 -20.12
C LEU A 6 27.23 -26.70 -20.17
N GLY A 7 26.64 -26.35 -21.31
CA GLY A 7 25.81 -25.14 -21.44
C GLY A 7 24.56 -25.19 -20.57
N ILE A 8 23.87 -26.33 -20.55
CA ILE A 8 22.63 -26.51 -19.76
C ILE A 8 22.92 -26.42 -18.26
N LEU A 9 24.03 -27.00 -17.79
CA LEU A 9 24.44 -26.94 -16.39
C LEU A 9 24.80 -25.51 -15.96
N LEU A 10 25.44 -24.73 -16.83
CA LEU A 10 25.79 -23.35 -16.53
C LEU A 10 24.55 -22.46 -16.42
N SER A 11 23.58 -22.64 -17.31
CA SER A 11 22.31 -21.91 -17.28
C SER A 11 21.51 -22.23 -16.01
N ALA A 12 21.45 -23.50 -15.60
CA ALA A 12 20.74 -23.91 -14.38
C ALA A 12 21.37 -23.29 -13.12
N ALA A 13 22.71 -23.24 -13.03
CA ALA A 13 23.39 -22.63 -11.88
C ALA A 13 23.12 -21.12 -11.77
N LEU A 14 23.09 -20.40 -12.90
CA LEU A 14 22.77 -18.97 -12.92
C LEU A 14 21.34 -18.67 -12.46
N LEU A 15 20.36 -19.52 -12.82
CA LEU A 15 18.97 -19.35 -12.36
C LEU A 15 18.82 -19.55 -10.85
N VAL A 16 19.54 -20.51 -10.26
CA VAL A 16 19.49 -20.77 -8.82
C VAL A 16 20.09 -19.60 -8.02
N ILE A 17 21.17 -19.00 -8.52
CA ILE A 17 21.79 -17.82 -7.90
C ILE A 17 20.87 -16.59 -8.01
N ALA A 18 20.20 -16.39 -9.15
CA ALA A 18 19.23 -15.30 -9.30
C ALA A 18 17.99 -15.48 -8.39
N ALA A 19 17.53 -16.71 -8.19
CA ALA A 19 16.39 -17.00 -7.34
C ALA A 19 16.69 -16.85 -5.85
N CYS A 20 17.92 -17.14 -5.42
CA CYS A 20 18.31 -17.07 -4.01
C CYS A 20 18.94 -15.72 -3.62
N GLY A 21 19.55 -15.01 -4.57
CA GLY A 21 20.13 -13.66 -4.37
C GLY A 21 19.17 -12.51 -4.69
N GLY A 22 18.03 -12.77 -5.32
CA GLY A 22 17.02 -11.77 -5.70
C GLY A 22 15.98 -11.46 -4.62
N GLY A 23 16.27 -11.76 -3.35
CA GLY A 23 15.38 -11.52 -2.22
C GLY A 23 15.42 -10.06 -1.78
N GLY A 24 14.37 -9.30 -2.09
CA GLY A 24 14.04 -8.06 -1.37
C GLY A 24 14.21 -6.77 -2.14
N GLY A 25 13.76 -6.73 -3.40
CA GLY A 25 13.74 -5.51 -4.20
C GLY A 25 12.38 -5.25 -4.87
N THR A 26 11.27 -5.64 -4.24
CA THR A 26 9.96 -5.11 -4.64
C THR A 26 9.95 -3.63 -4.25
N GLY A 27 10.28 -2.78 -5.22
CA GLY A 27 10.34 -1.34 -5.05
C GLY A 27 9.03 -0.77 -4.52
N GLN A 28 9.01 -0.49 -3.23
CA GLN A 28 8.54 0.80 -2.76
C GLN A 28 9.77 1.72 -2.84
N GLY A 29 9.97 2.35 -3.99
CA GLY A 29 10.77 3.58 -4.00
C GLY A 29 10.03 4.54 -3.07
N GLY A 30 10.55 4.73 -1.85
CA GLY A 30 10.02 5.73 -0.93
C GLY A 30 9.94 7.03 -1.71
N ALA A 31 8.75 7.64 -1.75
CA ALA A 31 8.56 8.88 -2.48
C ALA A 31 9.57 9.90 -1.92
N ALA A 32 10.63 10.14 -2.70
CA ALA A 32 11.72 11.01 -2.29
C ALA A 32 11.40 12.44 -2.74
N GLY A 33 11.66 13.40 -1.86
CA GLY A 33 11.41 14.82 -2.09
C GLY A 33 10.38 15.42 -1.14
N PRO A 34 10.21 16.75 -1.17
CA PRO A 34 9.22 17.43 -0.34
C PRO A 34 7.78 16.99 -0.72
N PRO A 35 6.81 17.08 0.21
CA PRO A 35 5.40 16.84 -0.09
C PRO A 35 4.96 17.64 -1.32
N ARG A 36 4.26 16.98 -2.24
CA ARG A 36 3.75 17.60 -3.47
C ARG A 36 2.31 18.01 -3.26
N HIS A 37 2.00 19.27 -3.53
CA HIS A 37 0.61 19.75 -3.54
C HIS A 37 -0.09 19.35 -4.84
N GLY A 38 -1.38 19.05 -4.72
CA GLY A 38 -2.23 18.68 -5.85
C GLY A 38 -2.04 17.23 -6.33
N GLY A 39 -2.78 16.89 -7.39
CA GLY A 39 -2.94 15.52 -7.87
C GLY A 39 -4.30 14.93 -7.51
N SER A 40 -4.58 13.75 -8.05
CA SER A 40 -5.80 12.99 -7.75
C SER A 40 -5.43 11.60 -7.25
N VAL A 41 -6.18 11.12 -6.26
CA VAL A 41 -6.15 9.75 -5.79
C VAL A 41 -7.49 9.11 -6.12
N THR A 42 -7.46 7.95 -6.76
CA THR A 42 -8.63 7.11 -6.99
C THR A 42 -8.50 5.86 -6.13
N PHE A 43 -9.52 5.58 -5.34
CA PHE A 43 -9.60 4.40 -4.49
C PHE A 43 -10.96 3.72 -4.65
N GLY A 44 -11.01 2.41 -4.38
CA GLY A 44 -12.24 1.63 -4.43
C GLY A 44 -12.86 1.47 -3.06
N LEU A 45 -14.20 1.40 -3.01
CA LEU A 45 -14.97 1.05 -1.84
C LEU A 45 -15.46 -0.40 -1.93
N ARG A 46 -15.71 -1.04 -0.79
CA ARG A 46 -16.29 -2.39 -0.75
C ARG A 46 -17.75 -2.39 -1.18
N ALA A 47 -18.49 -1.35 -0.82
CA ALA A 47 -19.88 -1.12 -1.17
C ALA A 47 -20.13 0.38 -1.32
N ASP A 48 -21.24 0.75 -1.94
CA ASP A 48 -21.67 2.14 -2.04
C ASP A 48 -22.13 2.70 -0.68
N PHE A 49 -22.05 4.02 -0.51
CA PHE A 49 -22.44 4.68 0.74
C PHE A 49 -23.95 4.89 0.80
N LEU A 50 -24.52 4.77 1.99
CA LEU A 50 -25.97 4.94 2.20
C LEU A 50 -26.36 6.36 2.66
N SER A 51 -25.45 7.06 3.31
CA SER A 51 -25.67 8.39 3.87
C SER A 51 -24.32 9.11 4.06
N LEU A 52 -24.37 10.44 4.15
CA LEU A 52 -23.24 11.28 4.57
C LEU A 52 -23.45 11.88 5.97
N ASP A 53 -24.59 11.64 6.62
CA ASP A 53 -24.79 12.07 8.00
C ASP A 53 -23.88 11.24 8.94
N PRO A 54 -22.92 11.86 9.64
CA PRO A 54 -21.96 11.16 10.50
C PRO A 54 -22.63 10.37 11.64
N LEU A 55 -23.88 10.68 12.00
CA LEU A 55 -24.61 9.98 13.06
C LEU A 55 -25.14 8.61 12.63
N VAL A 56 -25.18 8.32 11.33
CA VAL A 56 -25.75 7.07 10.80
C VAL A 56 -24.77 6.23 9.96
N LEU A 57 -23.52 6.69 9.81
CA LEU A 57 -22.45 5.91 9.18
C LEU A 57 -22.18 4.64 10.00
N ASN A 58 -22.19 3.48 9.36
CA ASN A 58 -22.16 2.22 10.12
C ASN A 58 -21.23 1.13 9.57
N ASN A 59 -20.57 1.37 8.44
CA ASN A 59 -19.69 0.39 7.81
C ASN A 59 -18.36 1.01 7.35
N ASP A 60 -17.40 0.16 7.00
CA ASP A 60 -16.05 0.61 6.63
C ASP A 60 -16.02 1.50 5.38
N SER A 61 -16.93 1.30 4.42
CA SER A 61 -17.00 2.11 3.20
C SER A 61 -17.49 3.52 3.53
N ASP A 62 -18.53 3.62 4.36
CA ASP A 62 -19.04 4.89 4.89
C ASP A 62 -17.94 5.66 5.62
N GLN A 63 -17.22 4.98 6.54
CA GLN A 63 -16.17 5.59 7.34
C GLN A 63 -14.94 6.00 6.51
N SER A 64 -14.63 5.28 5.43
CA SER A 64 -13.52 5.61 4.53
C SER A 64 -13.71 6.96 3.84
N VAL A 65 -14.97 7.33 3.55
CA VAL A 65 -15.33 8.63 2.99
C VAL A 65 -15.54 9.66 4.10
N GLY A 66 -16.27 9.29 5.16
CA GLY A 66 -16.63 10.18 6.27
C GLY A 66 -15.42 10.80 6.98
N ASN A 67 -14.35 10.02 7.20
CA ASN A 67 -13.10 10.51 7.80
C ASN A 67 -12.35 11.55 6.96
N GLY A 68 -12.69 11.69 5.67
CA GLY A 68 -12.15 12.74 4.81
C GLY A 68 -12.99 14.02 4.78
N ILE A 69 -14.18 14.00 5.38
CA ILE A 69 -15.15 15.11 5.37
C ILE A 69 -15.32 15.70 6.77
N TYR A 70 -15.33 14.85 7.80
CA TYR A 70 -15.61 15.22 9.19
C TYR A 70 -14.40 15.00 10.09
N ASP A 71 -14.14 15.98 10.96
CA ASP A 71 -13.07 15.94 11.94
C ASP A 71 -13.61 15.59 13.34
N PRO A 72 -13.28 14.41 13.90
CA PRO A 72 -13.62 14.09 15.28
C PRO A 72 -12.71 14.84 16.26
N LEU A 73 -13.10 14.93 17.54
CA LEU A 73 -12.23 15.50 18.59
C LEU A 73 -10.97 14.66 18.83
N ILE A 74 -11.10 13.34 18.66
CA ILE A 74 -10.04 12.35 18.87
C ILE A 74 -9.96 11.46 17.63
N ALA A 75 -8.75 11.28 17.09
CA ALA A 75 -8.50 10.42 15.95
C ALA A 75 -7.32 9.47 16.21
N ARG A 76 -7.13 8.52 15.28
CA ARG A 76 -5.92 7.71 15.22
C ARG A 76 -4.82 8.52 14.53
N VAL A 77 -3.71 8.73 15.23
CA VAL A 77 -2.57 9.53 14.78
C VAL A 77 -1.29 8.69 14.73
N GLY A 78 -0.35 9.12 13.90
CA GLY A 78 0.95 8.47 13.74
C GLY A 78 0.88 7.11 13.03
N ALA A 79 2.05 6.51 12.81
CA ALA A 79 2.17 5.25 12.08
C ALA A 79 1.57 4.05 12.82
N ASN A 80 1.47 4.15 14.15
CA ASN A 80 0.96 3.07 15.01
C ASN A 80 -0.55 3.17 15.26
N GLY A 81 -1.20 4.26 14.84
CA GLY A 81 -2.63 4.50 15.06
C GLY A 81 -2.99 4.77 16.51
N ASP A 82 -2.10 5.45 17.24
CA ASP A 82 -2.29 5.89 18.62
C ASP A 82 -3.47 6.87 18.69
N LEU A 83 -4.22 6.91 19.81
CA LEU A 83 -5.30 7.87 19.96
C LEU A 83 -4.74 9.24 20.38
N GLY A 84 -5.14 10.30 19.67
CA GLY A 84 -4.71 11.66 19.95
C GLY A 84 -5.76 12.71 19.55
N PRO A 85 -5.58 13.97 19.99
CA PRO A 85 -6.44 15.07 19.57
C PRO A 85 -6.29 15.32 18.07
N TRP A 86 -7.38 15.75 17.43
CA TRP A 86 -7.43 16.00 15.99
C TRP A 86 -7.95 17.39 15.63
N LEU A 87 -9.06 17.79 16.26
CA LEU A 87 -9.61 19.16 16.20
C LEU A 87 -8.84 20.13 17.10
#